data_AF-A0A7W1QQD7-F1
#
_entry.id   AF-A0A7W1QQD7-F1
#
_cell.length_a   1.000
_cell.length_b   1.000
_cell.length_c   1.000
_cell.angle_alpha   90.00
_cell.angle_beta   90.00
_cell.angle_gamma   90.00
#
_symmetry.space_group_name_H-M   'P 1'
#
loop_
_entity.id
_entity.type
_entity.pdbx_description
1 polymer ?
#
loop_
_entity_poly.entity_id
_entity_poly.type
_entity_poly.pdbx_seq_one_letter_code
_entity_poly.pdbx_strand_id
1 'polypeptide(L)'
;MMMVMLRLSLPLAEVNLLQISSIKGSHGRWILRCKIKGGKEETWPLPKDVKQAIDEYLKLDGPRRRTLRSDGDQAYIFQPLINYRTLVFDKPLSPRMIQKIVAHWGEFTGVGRVTPHDLRRTVVMKFLNDGRTYREVQMVTKHKDPKTIMRYDHARENLDSTPVNTLTYDE
;
A
#
# COMPACT_ATOMS: atom_id res chain seq x y z
N MET A 1 6.78 -0.74 -6.10
CA MET A 1 5.86 0.32 -5.61
C MET A 1 4.41 -0.11 -5.62
N MET A 2 3.79 -0.41 -6.76
CA MET A 2 2.35 -0.76 -6.82
C MET A 2 1.98 -1.99 -5.97
N MET A 3 2.84 -3.01 -5.90
CA MET A 3 2.64 -4.14 -4.97
C MET A 3 2.53 -3.72 -3.50
N VAL A 4 3.29 -2.72 -3.06
CA VAL A 4 3.19 -2.20 -1.68
C VAL A 4 1.80 -1.61 -1.45
N MET A 5 1.27 -0.87 -2.43
CA MET A 5 -0.09 -0.29 -2.35
C MET A 5 -1.17 -1.37 -2.39
N LEU A 6 -1.08 -2.34 -3.30
CA LEU A 6 -2.11 -3.37 -3.51
C LEU A 6 -2.10 -4.49 -2.47
N ARG A 7 -0.95 -4.77 -1.84
CA ARG A 7 -0.85 -5.87 -0.87
C ARG A 7 -1.00 -5.39 0.57
N LEU A 8 -0.53 -4.18 0.87
CA LEU A 8 -0.60 -3.59 2.21
C LEU A 8 -1.71 -2.56 2.36
N SER A 9 -2.39 -2.21 1.27
CA SER A 9 -3.39 -1.13 1.24
C SER A 9 -2.83 0.23 1.69
N LEU A 10 -1.51 0.47 1.66
CA LEU A 10 -0.94 1.71 2.20
C LEU A 10 -1.37 2.96 1.39
N PRO A 11 -1.71 4.08 2.06
CA PRO A 11 -2.03 5.31 1.34
C PRO A 11 -0.78 5.94 0.70
N LEU A 12 -1.02 6.77 -0.31
CA LEU A 12 0.04 7.36 -1.14
C LEU A 12 1.06 8.18 -0.33
N ALA A 13 0.60 8.89 0.70
CA ALA A 13 1.42 9.77 1.54
C ALA A 13 2.36 9.00 2.48
N GLU A 14 2.06 7.75 2.75
CA GLU A 14 2.88 6.86 3.55
C GLU A 14 3.85 6.11 2.63
N VAL A 15 3.39 5.65 1.46
CA VAL A 15 4.23 4.92 0.49
C VAL A 15 5.39 5.76 -0.01
N ASN A 16 5.15 7.05 -0.29
CA ASN A 16 6.20 7.90 -0.84
C ASN A 16 7.31 8.20 0.18
N LEU A 17 7.00 8.17 1.47
CA LEU A 17 7.94 8.45 2.56
C LEU A 17 8.63 7.20 3.14
N LEU A 18 8.36 6.00 2.61
CA LEU A 18 9.01 4.79 3.08
C LEU A 18 10.52 4.86 2.88
N GLN A 19 11.26 4.49 3.93
CA GLN A 19 12.71 4.41 3.94
C GLN A 19 13.15 2.95 4.06
N ILE A 20 14.41 2.65 3.71
CA ILE A 20 14.97 1.30 3.90
C ILE A 20 14.87 0.89 5.38
N SER A 21 15.16 1.84 6.29
CA SER A 21 15.04 1.68 7.74
C SER A 21 13.62 1.34 8.23
N SER A 22 12.57 1.60 7.43
CA SER A 22 11.16 1.26 7.75
C SER A 22 10.92 -0.25 7.78
N ILE A 23 11.74 -1.04 7.07
CA ILE A 23 11.59 -2.50 7.02
C ILE A 23 12.40 -3.13 8.15
N LYS A 24 11.75 -3.97 8.96
CA LYS A 24 12.39 -4.64 10.10
C LYS A 24 12.03 -6.12 10.13
N GLY A 25 12.94 -6.94 10.63
CA GLY A 25 12.65 -8.32 11.01
C GLY A 25 12.06 -8.37 12.42
N SER A 26 11.08 -9.23 12.64
CA SER A 26 10.50 -9.52 13.96
C SER A 26 9.98 -10.95 13.99
N HIS A 27 10.46 -11.77 14.93
CA HIS A 27 9.96 -13.14 15.18
C HIS A 27 9.79 -14.00 13.90
N GLY A 28 10.81 -14.00 13.02
CA GLY A 28 10.79 -14.77 11.77
C GLY A 28 9.90 -14.20 10.66
N ARG A 29 9.34 -12.99 10.85
CA ARG A 29 8.49 -12.29 9.88
C ARG A 29 9.09 -10.91 9.57
N TRP A 30 8.76 -10.38 8.39
CA TRP A 30 9.07 -9.00 8.06
C TRP A 30 7.91 -8.09 8.46
N ILE A 31 8.24 -6.90 8.95
CA ILE A 31 7.29 -5.84 9.26
C ILE A 31 7.74 -4.54 8.58
N LEU A 32 6.75 -3.70 8.28
CA LEU A 32 6.97 -2.36 7.73
C LEU A 32 6.39 -1.35 8.72
N ARG A 33 7.26 -0.46 9.23
CA ARG A 33 6.86 0.64 10.11
C ARG A 33 6.80 1.93 9.30
N CYS A 34 5.68 2.63 9.32
CA CYS A 34 5.58 3.94 8.69
C CYS A 34 4.91 4.96 9.60
N LYS A 35 5.36 6.21 9.46
CA LYS A 35 4.74 7.37 10.08
C LYS A 35 3.47 7.71 9.30
N ILE A 36 2.35 7.77 10.00
CA ILE A 36 1.05 8.14 9.43
C ILE A 36 0.73 9.61 9.72
N LYS A 37 -0.31 10.11 9.06
CA LYS A 37 -0.86 11.45 9.35
C LYS A 37 -1.13 11.62 10.86
N GLY A 38 -0.62 12.72 11.42
CA GLY A 38 -0.70 13.00 12.86
C GLY A 38 0.49 12.52 13.68
N GLY A 39 1.57 12.08 13.02
CA GLY A 39 2.87 11.79 13.65
C GLY A 39 2.95 10.44 14.38
N LYS A 40 1.87 9.66 14.38
CA LYS A 40 1.86 8.31 14.94
C LYS A 40 2.64 7.36 14.03
N GLU A 41 3.27 6.36 14.63
CA GLU A 41 3.86 5.25 13.89
C GLU A 41 2.94 4.05 13.94
N GLU A 42 2.75 3.43 12.79
CA GLU A 42 1.98 2.20 12.67
C GLU A 42 2.80 1.11 11.97
N THR A 43 2.44 -0.14 12.27
CA THR A 43 3.15 -1.32 11.76
C THR A 43 2.21 -2.16 10.91
N TRP A 44 2.71 -2.56 9.75
CA TRP A 44 2.09 -3.53 8.86
C TRP A 44 2.91 -4.81 8.83
N PRO A 45 2.27 -6.00 8.80
CA PRO A 45 2.96 -7.20 8.38
C PRO A 45 3.43 -7.01 6.94
N LEU A 46 4.68 -7.35 6.65
CA LEU A 46 5.24 -7.29 5.30
C LEU A 46 5.32 -8.70 4.73
N PRO A 47 4.43 -9.08 3.79
CA PRO A 47 4.48 -10.37 3.12
C PRO A 47 5.83 -10.60 2.42
N LYS A 48 6.26 -11.87 2.36
CA LYS A 48 7.57 -12.24 1.81
C LYS A 48 7.72 -11.87 0.34
N ASP A 49 6.67 -12.06 -0.46
CA ASP A 49 6.58 -11.66 -1.88
C ASP A 49 6.79 -10.15 -2.05
N VAL A 50 6.16 -9.34 -1.20
CA VAL A 50 6.31 -7.87 -1.25
C VAL A 50 7.72 -7.45 -0.84
N LYS A 51 8.30 -8.09 0.19
CA LYS A 51 9.68 -7.85 0.62
C LYS A 51 10.66 -8.19 -0.49
N GLN A 52 10.53 -9.36 -1.09
CA GLN A 52 11.37 -9.80 -2.20
C GLN A 52 11.32 -8.81 -3.37
N ALA A 53 10.12 -8.35 -3.75
CA ALA A 53 9.97 -7.36 -4.81
C ALA A 53 10.63 -6.01 -4.49
N ILE A 54 10.62 -5.59 -3.22
CA ILE A 54 11.34 -4.39 -2.78
C ILE A 54 12.85 -4.62 -2.89
N ASP A 55 13.35 -5.78 -2.45
CA ASP A 55 14.77 -6.11 -2.50
C ASP A 55 15.30 -6.17 -3.93
N GLU A 56 14.56 -6.81 -4.84
CA GLU A 56 14.89 -6.89 -6.26
C GLU A 56 14.94 -5.49 -6.89
N TYR A 57 13.93 -4.66 -6.60
CA TYR A 57 13.89 -3.28 -7.06
C TYR A 57 15.09 -2.47 -6.53
N LEU A 58 15.44 -2.58 -5.24
CA LEU A 58 16.60 -1.90 -4.66
C LEU A 58 17.93 -2.42 -5.22
N LYS A 59 18.02 -3.72 -5.49
CA LYS A 59 19.19 -4.34 -6.13
C LYS A 59 19.41 -3.79 -7.53
N LEU A 60 18.35 -3.70 -8.34
CA LEU A 60 18.40 -3.14 -9.70
C LEU A 60 18.80 -1.66 -9.69
N ASP A 61 18.29 -0.88 -8.73
CA ASP A 61 18.57 0.56 -8.60
C ASP A 61 19.91 0.85 -7.89
N GLY A 62 20.56 -0.16 -7.33
CA GLY A 62 21.76 -0.05 -6.49
C GLY A 62 22.94 0.70 -7.14
N PRO A 63 23.36 0.38 -8.39
CA PRO A 63 24.45 1.08 -9.06
C PRO A 63 24.21 2.60 -9.21
N ARG A 64 22.97 2.99 -9.55
CA ARG A 64 22.58 4.40 -9.66
C ARG A 64 22.67 5.10 -8.31
N ARG A 65 22.13 4.48 -7.25
CA ARG A 65 22.14 5.08 -5.90
C ARG A 65 23.54 5.28 -5.36
N ARG A 66 24.45 4.31 -5.55
CA ARG A 66 25.86 4.44 -5.17
C ARG A 66 26.53 5.62 -5.87
N THR A 67 26.32 5.73 -7.18
CA THR A 67 26.87 6.83 -7.99
C THR A 67 26.38 8.20 -7.51
N LEU A 68 25.11 8.28 -7.13
CA LEU A 68 24.46 9.51 -6.66
C LEU A 68 24.56 9.72 -5.15
N ARG A 69 25.24 8.81 -4.42
CA ARG A 69 25.35 8.80 -2.95
C ARG A 69 24.00 8.89 -2.24
N SER A 70 23.00 8.15 -2.75
CA SER A 70 21.62 8.11 -2.24
C SER A 70 21.22 6.73 -1.70
N ASP A 71 22.19 5.95 -1.23
CA ASP A 71 22.07 4.55 -0.78
C ASP A 71 22.23 4.36 0.74
N GLY A 72 22.17 5.42 1.54
CA GLY A 72 22.27 5.32 3.00
C GLY A 72 21.11 4.55 3.68
N ASP A 73 21.27 4.22 4.96
CA ASP A 73 20.29 3.43 5.73
C ASP A 73 18.90 4.09 5.84
N GLN A 74 18.87 5.43 5.77
CA GLN A 74 17.64 6.24 5.79
C GLN A 74 17.18 6.64 4.39
N ALA A 75 17.79 6.08 3.33
CA ALA A 75 17.40 6.37 1.97
C ALA A 75 15.94 5.96 1.73
N TYR A 76 15.24 6.81 0.98
CA TYR A 76 13.88 6.49 0.53
C TYR A 76 13.87 5.24 -0.35
N ILE A 77 12.88 4.38 -0.16
CA ILE A 77 12.70 3.20 -1.02
C ILE A 77 12.42 3.69 -2.44
N PHE A 78 11.49 4.62 -2.64
CA PHE A 78 11.16 5.12 -3.97
C PHE A 78 11.77 6.49 -4.22
N GLN A 79 12.86 6.53 -4.98
CA GLN A 79 13.59 7.75 -5.38
C GLN A 79 13.28 8.12 -6.83
N PRO A 80 13.37 9.41 -7.22
CA PRO A 80 13.26 9.81 -8.61
C PRO A 80 14.41 9.24 -9.43
N LEU A 81 14.12 8.66 -10.59
CA LEU A 81 15.14 8.30 -11.58
C LEU A 81 15.68 9.54 -12.32
N ILE A 82 14.83 10.56 -12.47
CA ILE A 82 15.11 11.78 -13.22
C ILE A 82 14.68 12.99 -12.39
N ASN A 83 15.59 13.95 -12.21
CA ASN A 83 15.33 15.22 -11.55
C ASN A 83 16.24 16.34 -12.08
N TYR A 84 16.06 16.73 -13.34
CA TYR A 84 16.89 17.77 -13.98
C TYR A 84 16.76 19.17 -13.35
N ARG A 85 15.68 19.45 -12.62
CA ARG A 85 15.44 20.77 -12.02
C ARG A 85 16.40 21.08 -10.88
N THR A 86 16.69 20.08 -10.05
CA THR A 86 17.47 20.28 -8.81
C THR A 86 18.68 19.35 -8.70
N LEU A 87 18.73 18.29 -9.52
CA LEU A 87 19.75 17.23 -9.47
C LEU A 87 19.87 16.54 -8.10
N VAL A 88 18.88 16.69 -7.22
CA VAL A 88 18.78 16.00 -5.93
C VAL A 88 18.02 14.70 -6.10
N PHE A 89 18.69 13.57 -5.88
CA PHE A 89 18.08 12.24 -6.03
C PHE A 89 17.82 11.52 -4.70
N ASP A 90 18.51 11.93 -3.63
CA ASP A 90 18.22 11.45 -2.27
C ASP A 90 16.99 12.14 -1.69
N LYS A 91 15.84 11.83 -2.29
CA LYS A 91 14.54 12.39 -1.93
C LYS A 91 13.44 11.41 -2.32
N PRO A 92 12.25 11.50 -1.71
CA PRO A 92 11.16 10.63 -2.11
C PRO A 92 10.62 11.02 -3.49
N LEU A 93 10.03 10.06 -4.19
CA LEU A 93 9.11 10.36 -5.28
C LEU A 93 7.99 11.28 -4.74
N SER A 94 7.66 12.32 -5.51
CA SER A 94 6.51 13.15 -5.15
C SER A 94 5.20 12.37 -5.34
N PRO A 95 4.14 12.68 -4.57
CA PRO A 95 2.81 12.09 -4.77
C PRO A 95 2.33 12.18 -6.22
N ARG A 96 2.60 13.31 -6.89
CA ARG A 96 2.26 13.53 -8.31
C ARG A 96 3.02 12.61 -9.25
N MET A 97 4.30 12.33 -8.98
CA MET A 97 5.07 11.37 -9.79
C MET A 97 4.51 9.96 -9.65
N ILE A 98 4.18 9.56 -8.42
CA ILE A 98 3.60 8.24 -8.17
C ILE A 98 2.23 8.10 -8.84
N GLN A 99 1.37 9.13 -8.77
CA GLN A 99 0.11 9.16 -9.51
C GLN A 99 0.31 8.97 -11.01
N LYS A 100 1.29 9.68 -11.60
CA LYS A 100 1.63 9.52 -13.03
C LYS A 100 2.11 8.10 -13.36
N ILE A 101 2.95 7.52 -12.50
CA ILE A 101 3.43 6.13 -12.70
C ILE A 101 2.25 5.15 -12.67
N VAL A 102 1.35 5.28 -11.69
CA VAL A 102 0.16 4.40 -11.60
C VAL A 102 -0.76 4.59 -12.80
N ALA A 103 -1.05 5.83 -13.19
CA ALA A 103 -1.89 6.12 -14.34
C ALA A 103 -1.29 5.56 -15.64
N HIS A 104 0.02 5.74 -15.85
CA HIS A 104 0.72 5.22 -17.02
C HIS A 104 0.59 3.69 -17.13
N TRP A 105 0.79 2.95 -16.03
CA TRP A 105 0.63 1.50 -16.05
C TRP A 105 -0.83 1.07 -16.20
N GLY A 106 -1.79 1.82 -15.66
CA GLY A 106 -3.22 1.57 -15.90
C GLY A 106 -3.60 1.72 -17.37
N GLU A 107 -3.10 2.76 -18.04
CA GLU A 107 -3.30 2.97 -19.48
C GLU A 107 -2.60 1.89 -20.31
N PHE A 108 -1.33 1.60 -19.99
CA PHE A 108 -0.53 0.59 -20.71
C PHE A 108 -1.15 -0.81 -20.65
N THR A 109 -1.77 -1.18 -19.53
CA THR A 109 -2.40 -2.50 -19.35
C THR A 109 -3.84 -2.57 -19.86
N GLY A 110 -4.41 -1.46 -20.37
CA GLY A 110 -5.79 -1.42 -20.85
C GLY A 110 -6.86 -1.31 -19.74
N VAL A 111 -6.45 -1.21 -18.48
CA VAL A 111 -7.38 -1.00 -17.33
C VAL A 111 -7.95 0.43 -17.34
N GLY A 112 -7.26 1.35 -18.00
CA GLY A 112 -7.69 2.75 -18.14
C GLY A 112 -7.10 3.65 -17.05
N ARG A 113 -7.82 4.73 -16.71
CA ARG A 113 -7.33 5.73 -15.75
C ARG A 113 -7.43 5.22 -14.33
N VAL A 114 -6.30 4.75 -13.79
CA VAL A 114 -6.15 4.27 -12.42
C VAL A 114 -5.37 5.26 -11.58
N THR A 115 -5.81 5.52 -10.36
CA THR A 115 -5.08 6.31 -9.36
C THR A 115 -4.58 5.45 -8.20
N PRO A 116 -3.60 5.91 -7.40
CA PRO A 116 -3.18 5.21 -6.17
C PRO A 116 -4.34 4.94 -5.20
N HIS A 117 -5.35 5.82 -5.19
CA HIS A 117 -6.54 5.62 -4.36
C HIS A 117 -7.40 4.46 -4.86
N ASP A 118 -7.50 4.26 -6.18
CA ASP A 118 -8.23 3.14 -6.76
C ASP A 118 -7.57 1.80 -6.45
N LEU A 119 -6.22 1.76 -6.42
CA LEU A 119 -5.49 0.59 -5.93
C LEU A 119 -5.89 0.26 -4.48
N ARG A 120 -5.94 1.26 -3.60
CA ARG A 120 -6.38 1.06 -2.21
C ARG A 120 -7.83 0.60 -2.11
N ARG A 121 -8.73 1.20 -2.90
CA ARG A 121 -10.15 0.79 -2.99
C ARG A 121 -10.29 -0.66 -3.41
N THR A 122 -9.49 -1.09 -4.38
CA THR A 122 -9.49 -2.48 -4.88
C THR A 122 -9.21 -3.47 -3.74
N VAL A 123 -8.26 -3.16 -2.85
CA VAL A 123 -7.96 -4.02 -1.69
C VAL A 123 -9.12 -4.06 -0.71
N VAL A 124 -9.73 -2.91 -0.41
CA VAL A 124 -10.89 -2.81 0.49
C VAL A 124 -12.05 -3.64 -0.06
N MET A 125 -12.43 -3.41 -1.31
CA MET A 125 -13.52 -4.14 -1.97
C MET A 125 -13.23 -5.63 -2.03
N LYS A 126 -11.99 -6.04 -2.35
CA LYS A 126 -11.61 -7.46 -2.38
C LYS A 126 -11.85 -8.14 -1.03
N PHE A 127 -11.42 -7.52 0.08
CA PHE A 127 -11.65 -8.12 1.39
C PHE A 127 -13.13 -8.21 1.76
N LEU A 128 -13.93 -7.19 1.41
CA LEU A 128 -15.38 -7.21 1.66
C LEU A 128 -16.06 -8.30 0.84
N ASN A 129 -15.72 -8.42 -0.45
CA ASN A 129 -16.24 -9.47 -1.33
C ASN A 129 -15.81 -10.87 -0.87
N ASP A 130 -14.67 -11.00 -0.19
CA ASP A 130 -14.23 -12.25 0.45
C ASP A 130 -14.93 -12.53 1.80
N GLY A 131 -15.93 -11.72 2.18
CA GLY A 131 -16.70 -11.88 3.41
C GLY A 131 -15.95 -11.46 4.68
N ARG A 132 -14.85 -10.70 4.57
CA ARG A 132 -14.12 -10.22 5.75
C ARG A 132 -14.91 -9.18 6.50
N THR A 133 -14.84 -9.24 7.82
CA THR A 133 -15.49 -8.27 8.69
C THR A 133 -14.89 -6.88 8.51
N TYR A 134 -15.67 -5.82 8.73
CA TYR A 134 -15.16 -4.46 8.69
C TYR A 134 -13.96 -4.26 9.64
N ARG A 135 -13.93 -4.95 10.79
CA ARG A 135 -12.82 -4.89 11.73
C ARG A 135 -11.52 -5.44 11.13
N GLU A 136 -11.56 -6.59 10.46
CA GLU A 136 -10.40 -7.14 9.75
C GLU A 136 -9.93 -6.18 8.65
N VAL A 137 -10.86 -5.62 7.86
CA VAL A 137 -10.52 -4.64 6.82
C VAL A 137 -9.90 -3.38 7.42
N GLN A 138 -10.41 -2.89 8.56
CA GLN A 138 -9.80 -1.78 9.30
C GLN A 138 -8.40 -2.09 9.79
N MET A 139 -8.14 -3.31 10.26
CA MET A 139 -6.81 -3.69 10.75
C MET A 139 -5.74 -3.61 9.66
N VAL A 140 -6.10 -3.89 8.40
CA VAL A 140 -5.20 -3.79 7.25
C VAL A 140 -5.10 -2.36 6.73
N THR A 141 -6.24 -1.71 6.56
CA THR A 141 -6.33 -0.41 5.89
C THR A 141 -6.03 0.77 6.83
N LYS A 142 -6.14 0.55 8.15
CA LYS A 142 -5.94 1.55 9.22
C LYS A 142 -6.88 2.75 9.14
N HIS A 143 -8.09 2.54 8.62
CA HIS A 143 -9.13 3.57 8.70
C HIS A 143 -9.56 3.79 10.14
N LYS A 144 -9.52 5.05 10.60
CA LYS A 144 -9.98 5.45 11.94
C LYS A 144 -11.47 5.16 12.16
N ASP A 145 -12.29 5.37 11.13
CA ASP A 145 -13.74 5.21 11.19
C ASP A 145 -14.21 4.08 10.24
N PRO A 146 -14.88 3.02 10.75
CA PRO A 146 -15.40 1.94 9.92
C PRO A 146 -16.41 2.41 8.87
N LYS A 147 -17.10 3.55 9.09
CA LYS A 147 -18.03 4.13 8.12
C LYS A 147 -17.37 4.44 6.78
N THR A 148 -16.06 4.71 6.78
CA THR A 148 -15.31 4.92 5.54
C THR A 148 -15.16 3.64 4.70
N ILE A 149 -15.19 2.47 5.34
CA ILE A 149 -15.16 1.16 4.68
C ILE A 149 -16.55 0.75 4.24
N MET A 150 -17.58 1.03 5.06
CA MET A 150 -18.98 0.73 4.74
C MET A 150 -19.45 1.29 3.40
N ARG A 151 -18.87 2.41 2.94
CA ARG A 151 -19.15 3.00 1.62
C ARG A 151 -18.76 2.12 0.43
N TYR A 152 -17.90 1.12 0.65
CA TYR A 152 -17.44 0.17 -0.38
C TYR A 152 -18.18 -1.16 -0.33
N ASP A 153 -19.07 -1.34 0.64
CA ASP A 153 -19.87 -2.55 0.77
C ASP A 153 -21.14 -2.43 -0.07
N HIS A 154 -21.04 -2.86 -1.32
CA HIS A 154 -22.16 -2.88 -2.28
C HIS A 154 -23.06 -4.12 -2.09
N ALA A 155 -22.64 -5.12 -1.31
CA ALA A 155 -23.42 -6.33 -1.04
C ALA A 155 -24.41 -6.16 0.12
N ARG A 156 -24.41 -4.99 0.77
CA ARG A 156 -25.21 -4.68 1.97
C ARG A 156 -26.72 -4.86 1.80
N GLU A 157 -27.22 -4.71 0.58
CA GLU A 157 -28.64 -4.83 0.23
C GLU A 157 -28.98 -6.22 -0.33
N ASN A 158 -28.03 -7.16 -0.36
CA ASN A 158 -28.27 -8.50 -0.87
C ASN A 158 -29.03 -9.35 0.15
N LEU A 159 -30.35 -9.36 0.01
CA LEU A 159 -31.30 -10.09 0.87
C LEU A 159 -31.02 -11.60 0.93
N ASP A 160 -30.45 -12.19 -0.13
CA ASP A 160 -30.18 -13.63 -0.19
C ASP A 160 -29.08 -14.04 0.79
N SER A 161 -28.14 -13.13 1.08
CA SER A 161 -27.01 -13.34 1.99
C SER A 161 -27.28 -12.91 3.43
N THR A 162 -28.53 -12.63 3.79
CA THR A 162 -28.87 -12.10 5.11
C THR A 162 -28.64 -13.15 6.20
N PRO A 163 -27.96 -12.81 7.32
CA PRO A 163 -27.70 -13.76 8.41
C PRO A 163 -28.95 -14.42 9.01
N VAL A 164 -30.11 -13.78 8.87
CA VAL A 164 -31.41 -14.33 9.28
C VAL A 164 -31.74 -15.64 8.56
N ASN A 165 -31.29 -15.80 7.31
CA ASN A 165 -31.54 -17.00 6.50
C ASN A 165 -30.75 -18.22 7.01
N THR A 166 -29.71 -17.98 7.81
CA THR A 166 -28.83 -19.02 8.38
C THR A 166 -28.98 -19.16 9.90
N LEU A 167 -29.85 -18.38 10.52
CA LEU A 167 -30.03 -18.38 11.97
C LEU A 167 -30.97 -19.53 12.38
N THR A 168 -30.40 -20.60 12.91
CA THR A 168 -31.13 -21.68 13.57
C THR A 168 -30.78 -21.67 15.05
N TYR A 169 -31.80 -21.85 15.90
CA TYR A 169 -31.59 -22.17 17.31
C TYR A 169 -31.73 -23.69 17.43
N ASP A 170 -30.68 -24.36 17.91
CA ASP A 170 -30.79 -25.77 18.26
C ASP A 170 -31.76 -25.88 19.46
N GLU A 171 -32.77 -26.75 19.34
CA GLU A 171 -33.69 -27.11 20.44
C GLU A 171 -33.00 -27.93 21.53
#